data_AF-A0A7J5D6B4-F1
#
_entry.id   AF-A0A7J5D6B4-F1
#
_cell.length_a   1.000
_cell.length_b   1.000
_cell.length_c   1.000
_cell.angle_alpha   90.00
_cell.angle_beta   90.00
_cell.angle_gamma   90.00
#
_symmetry.space_group_name_H-M   'P 1'
#
loop_
_entity.id
_entity.type
_entity.pdbx_description
1 polymer ?
#
loop_
_entity_poly.entity_id
_entity_poly.type
_entity_poly.pdbx_seq_one_letter_code
_entity_poly.pdbx_strand_id
1 'polypeptide(L)'
;MGTMLKGMWRVPWHELTHAYGTAEGVPGRLSRVAWGDAATSSDALSDLGLWLGELAVFDATVAAVPFLWDLAATDTVTCRSEVVELIQAVLEHSAARIEVQSAAHLAVLAGVNTLHVLTEDGDPGVRTAARELMAAIDSHVCDACRRT
;
A
#
# COMPACT_ATOMS: atom_id res chain seq x y z
N MET A 1 -13.09 -3.16 -18.08
CA MET A 1 -13.21 -2.61 -16.72
C MET A 1 -12.55 -3.55 -15.73
N GLY A 2 -11.32 -3.25 -15.29
CA GLY A 2 -10.79 -3.85 -14.08
C GLY A 2 -11.61 -3.34 -12.91
N THR A 3 -12.27 -4.21 -12.16
CA THR A 3 -12.91 -3.77 -10.91
C THR A 3 -11.79 -3.65 -9.89
N MET A 4 -11.50 -2.42 -9.49
CA MET A 4 -10.66 -2.08 -8.35
C MET A 4 -11.05 -2.90 -7.11
N LEU A 5 -10.07 -3.27 -6.28
CA LEU A 5 -10.25 -4.07 -5.05
C LEU A 5 -10.76 -5.50 -5.30
N LYS A 6 -10.39 -6.12 -6.42
CA LYS A 6 -10.78 -7.51 -6.75
C LYS A 6 -10.27 -8.49 -5.71
N GLY A 7 -11.17 -9.25 -5.11
CA GLY A 7 -10.80 -10.31 -4.18
C GLY A 7 -10.52 -9.83 -2.76
N MET A 8 -10.72 -8.54 -2.44
CA MET A 8 -10.62 -8.01 -1.08
C MET A 8 -11.44 -8.82 -0.07
N TRP A 9 -12.65 -9.27 -0.46
CA TRP A 9 -13.54 -10.07 0.38
C TRP A 9 -13.06 -11.52 0.63
N ARG A 10 -12.03 -11.99 -0.08
CA ARG A 10 -11.47 -13.35 0.10
C ARG A 10 -10.37 -13.39 1.15
N VAL A 11 -9.84 -12.24 1.54
CA VAL A 11 -8.84 -12.14 2.61
C VAL A 11 -9.58 -12.26 3.95
N PRO A 12 -9.15 -13.15 4.87
CA PRO A 12 -9.78 -13.31 6.18
C PRO A 12 -9.36 -12.18 7.13
N TRP A 13 -9.82 -10.95 6.87
CA TRP A 13 -9.39 -9.74 7.60
C TRP A 13 -9.56 -9.81 9.11
N HIS A 14 -10.54 -10.57 9.61
CA HIS A 14 -10.75 -10.75 11.05
C HIS A 14 -9.64 -11.58 11.73
N GLU A 15 -8.86 -12.35 10.96
CA GLU A 15 -7.73 -13.16 11.45
C GLU A 15 -6.41 -12.37 11.38
N LEU A 16 -6.40 -11.27 10.63
CA LEU A 16 -5.23 -10.42 10.46
C LEU A 16 -5.20 -9.32 11.52
N THR A 17 -4.00 -8.83 11.81
CA THR A 17 -3.78 -7.77 12.79
C THR A 17 -2.97 -6.61 12.19
N HIS A 18 -3.13 -5.45 12.82
CA HIS A 18 -2.36 -4.23 12.61
C HIS A 18 -1.98 -3.62 13.98
N ALA A 19 -1.30 -2.47 14.03
CA ALA A 19 -0.78 -1.88 15.27
C ALA A 19 -1.82 -1.71 16.40
N TYR A 20 -3.10 -1.50 16.04
CA TYR A 20 -4.19 -1.24 16.99
C TYR A 20 -5.13 -2.44 17.23
N GLY A 21 -4.74 -3.66 16.82
CA GLY A 21 -5.55 -4.88 16.99
C GLY A 21 -6.04 -5.49 15.68
N THR A 22 -7.28 -5.97 15.65
CA THR A 22 -7.87 -6.68 14.49
C THR A 22 -7.96 -5.79 13.25
N ALA A 23 -7.71 -6.37 12.07
CA ALA A 23 -7.78 -5.70 10.78
C ALA A 23 -9.17 -5.77 10.11
N GLU A 24 -10.21 -6.21 10.83
CA GLU A 24 -11.60 -6.28 10.32
C GLU A 24 -12.10 -4.95 9.73
N GLY A 25 -11.58 -3.83 10.23
CA GLY A 25 -11.93 -2.48 9.76
C GLY A 25 -11.28 -2.06 8.44
N VAL A 26 -10.22 -2.74 7.98
CA VAL A 26 -9.40 -2.35 6.82
C VAL A 26 -10.19 -2.31 5.50
N PRO A 27 -11.04 -3.31 5.16
CA PRO A 27 -11.83 -3.29 3.91
C PRO A 27 -12.72 -2.06 3.77
N GLY A 28 -13.28 -1.58 4.89
CA GLY A 28 -14.10 -0.38 4.92
C GLY A 28 -13.32 0.89 4.63
N ARG A 29 -12.03 0.95 5.01
CA ARG A 29 -11.16 2.10 4.70
C ARG A 29 -10.72 2.06 3.24
N LEU A 30 -10.28 0.90 2.74
CA LEU A 30 -9.96 0.72 1.32
C LEU A 30 -11.13 1.10 0.41
N SER A 31 -12.36 0.72 0.79
CA SER A 31 -13.57 1.12 0.05
C SER A 31 -13.82 2.63 0.09
N ARG A 32 -13.58 3.29 1.24
CA ARG A 32 -13.71 4.74 1.36
C ARG A 32 -12.67 5.48 0.53
N VAL A 33 -11.44 4.98 0.43
CA VAL A 33 -10.42 5.53 -0.48
C VAL A 33 -10.84 5.37 -1.95
N ALA A 34 -11.40 4.22 -2.30
CA ALA A 34 -11.83 3.90 -3.67
C ALA A 34 -13.00 4.74 -4.17
N TRP A 35 -14.00 5.00 -3.31
CA TRP A 35 -15.30 5.53 -3.72
C TRP A 35 -15.79 6.74 -2.92
N GLY A 36 -15.01 7.22 -1.95
CA GLY A 36 -15.31 8.41 -1.18
C GLY A 36 -15.09 9.70 -1.96
N ASP A 37 -15.64 10.80 -1.44
CA ASP A 37 -15.23 12.14 -1.88
C ASP A 37 -13.80 12.46 -1.42
N ALA A 38 -13.22 13.57 -1.90
CA ALA A 38 -11.82 13.91 -1.63
C ALA A 38 -11.46 13.95 -0.13
N ALA A 39 -12.36 14.48 0.70
CA ALA A 39 -12.16 14.54 2.15
C ALA A 39 -12.24 13.14 2.78
N THR A 40 -13.28 12.39 2.44
CA THR A 40 -13.49 11.02 2.95
C THR A 40 -12.35 10.08 2.55
N SER A 41 -11.86 10.20 1.32
CA SER A 41 -10.76 9.40 0.80
C SER A 41 -9.44 9.75 1.48
N SER A 42 -9.17 11.04 1.72
CA SER A 42 -7.96 11.48 2.44
C SER A 42 -7.96 11.04 3.91
N ASP A 43 -9.09 11.21 4.60
CA ASP A 43 -9.24 10.76 5.99
C ASP A 43 -9.09 9.23 6.10
N ALA A 44 -9.72 8.48 5.20
CA ALA A 44 -9.62 7.03 5.18
C ALA A 44 -8.19 6.54 4.86
N LEU A 45 -7.46 7.28 4.04
CA LEU A 45 -6.06 6.98 3.76
C LEU A 45 -5.15 7.31 4.96
N SER A 46 -5.43 8.40 5.66
CA SER A 46 -4.74 8.76 6.90
C SER A 46 -4.93 7.69 7.99
N ASP A 47 -6.16 7.19 8.16
CA ASP A 47 -6.45 6.03 9.02
C ASP A 47 -5.58 4.83 8.64
N LEU A 48 -5.48 4.51 7.34
CA LEU A 48 -4.68 3.38 6.85
C LEU A 48 -3.18 3.60 7.07
N GLY A 49 -2.67 4.82 6.92
CA GLY A 49 -1.29 5.17 7.22
C GLY A 49 -0.93 4.88 8.67
N LEU A 50 -1.79 5.30 9.60
CA LEU A 50 -1.63 5.00 11.03
C LEU A 50 -1.64 3.48 11.28
N TRP A 51 -2.57 2.77 10.67
CA TRP A 51 -2.77 1.34 10.96
C TRP A 51 -1.69 0.45 10.36
N LEU A 52 -1.27 0.75 9.12
CA LEU A 52 -0.45 -0.15 8.30
C LEU A 52 0.99 0.34 8.11
N GLY A 53 1.24 1.64 8.30
CA GLY A 53 2.50 2.31 7.99
C GLY A 53 3.30 2.80 9.20
N GLU A 54 2.67 3.38 10.22
CA GLU A 54 3.41 4.09 11.29
C GLU A 54 4.13 3.20 12.32
N LEU A 55 3.71 1.94 12.50
CA LEU A 55 4.24 1.10 13.58
C LEU A 55 4.35 -0.35 13.14
N ALA A 56 5.47 -0.71 12.52
CA ALA A 56 5.80 -2.06 12.05
C ALA A 56 4.84 -2.67 11.01
N VAL A 57 5.42 -3.38 10.05
CA VAL A 57 4.66 -4.10 9.03
C VAL A 57 3.99 -5.34 9.66
N PHE A 58 2.68 -5.50 9.48
CA PHE A 58 1.90 -6.64 9.95
C PHE A 58 1.32 -7.49 8.80
N ASP A 59 0.69 -8.61 9.14
CA ASP A 59 0.01 -9.48 8.15
C ASP A 59 -1.06 -8.71 7.36
N ALA A 60 -1.73 -7.73 7.98
CA ALA A 60 -2.67 -6.84 7.30
C ALA A 60 -1.99 -5.91 6.27
N THR A 61 -0.76 -5.46 6.55
CA THR A 61 0.03 -4.66 5.60
C THR A 61 0.34 -5.47 4.35
N VAL A 62 0.79 -6.72 4.51
CA VAL A 62 1.07 -7.62 3.38
C VAL A 62 -0.17 -7.80 2.50
N ALA A 63 -1.32 -8.07 3.13
CA ALA A 63 -2.57 -8.29 2.42
C ALA A 63 -3.11 -7.02 1.73
N ALA A 64 -2.80 -5.83 2.25
CA ALA A 64 -3.27 -4.56 1.71
C ALA A 64 -2.50 -4.10 0.46
N VAL A 65 -1.20 -4.41 0.35
CA VAL A 65 -0.33 -3.87 -0.72
C VAL A 65 -0.87 -4.08 -2.14
N PRO A 66 -1.39 -5.26 -2.55
CA PRO A 66 -1.96 -5.41 -3.90
C PRO A 66 -3.12 -4.45 -4.17
N PHE A 67 -3.92 -4.15 -3.15
CA PHE A 67 -5.05 -3.22 -3.25
C PHE A 67 -4.59 -1.76 -3.29
N LEU A 68 -3.50 -1.42 -2.60
CA LEU A 68 -2.87 -0.11 -2.73
C LEU A 68 -2.36 0.12 -4.16
N TRP A 69 -1.81 -0.91 -4.82
CA TRP A 69 -1.45 -0.82 -6.23
C TRP A 69 -2.66 -0.63 -7.16
N ASP A 70 -3.77 -1.34 -6.92
CA ASP A 70 -5.02 -1.12 -7.66
C ASP A 70 -5.51 0.34 -7.54
N LEU A 71 -5.43 0.91 -6.33
CA LEU A 71 -5.82 2.29 -6.05
C LEU A 71 -4.89 3.28 -6.76
N ALA A 72 -3.58 3.09 -6.66
CA ALA A 72 -2.57 3.93 -7.31
C ALA A 72 -2.69 3.92 -8.84
N ALA A 73 -3.15 2.82 -9.44
CA ALA A 73 -3.31 2.66 -10.89
C ALA A 73 -4.63 3.21 -11.45
N THR A 74 -5.57 3.66 -10.60
CA THR A 74 -6.92 4.02 -11.05
C THR A 74 -7.13 5.53 -11.05
N ASP A 75 -7.28 6.11 -12.24
CA ASP A 75 -7.39 7.57 -12.45
C ASP A 75 -8.54 8.27 -11.70
N THR A 76 -9.59 7.53 -11.31
CA THR A 76 -10.71 8.12 -10.55
C THR A 76 -10.43 8.28 -9.06
N VAL A 77 -9.34 7.71 -8.55
CA VAL A 77 -8.91 7.90 -7.15
C VAL A 77 -8.25 9.26 -7.04
N THR A 78 -8.69 10.09 -6.10
CA THR A 78 -8.21 11.47 -5.96
C THR A 78 -6.88 11.58 -5.20
N CYS A 79 -6.57 10.62 -4.32
CA CYS A 79 -5.38 10.63 -3.46
C CYS A 79 -4.31 9.63 -3.91
N ARG A 80 -4.07 9.52 -5.23
CA ARG A 80 -3.14 8.52 -5.79
C ARG A 80 -1.70 8.75 -5.37
N SER A 81 -1.24 9.99 -5.27
CA SER A 81 0.10 10.34 -4.79
C SER A 81 0.33 9.79 -3.39
N GLU A 82 -0.61 10.05 -2.49
CA GLU A 82 -0.55 9.66 -1.08
C GLU A 82 -0.65 8.14 -0.93
N VAL A 83 -1.35 7.44 -1.83
CA VAL A 83 -1.35 5.97 -1.88
C VAL A 83 0.05 5.44 -2.26
N VAL A 84 0.74 6.08 -3.19
CA VAL A 84 2.12 5.70 -3.56
C VAL A 84 3.09 5.96 -2.41
N GLU A 85 2.94 7.06 -1.70
CA GLU A 85 3.71 7.36 -0.47
C GLU A 85 3.46 6.30 0.62
N LEU A 86 2.22 5.84 0.78
CA LEU A 86 1.91 4.74 1.70
C LEU A 86 2.61 3.43 1.30
N ILE A 87 2.70 3.11 0.00
CA ILE A 87 3.44 1.94 -0.48
C ILE A 87 4.94 2.09 -0.17
N GLN A 88 5.50 3.30 -0.30
CA GLN A 88 6.88 3.58 0.08
C GLN A 88 7.11 3.37 1.58
N ALA A 89 6.20 3.85 2.44
CA ALA A 89 6.30 3.64 3.88
C ALA A 89 6.38 2.15 4.25
N VAL A 90 5.74 1.25 3.49
CA VAL A 90 5.85 -0.20 3.70
C VAL A 90 7.27 -0.74 3.48
N LEU A 91 8.07 -0.13 2.59
CA LEU A 91 9.48 -0.49 2.39
C LEU A 91 10.40 0.07 3.47
N GLU A 92 10.06 1.25 3.98
CA GLU A 92 10.90 1.98 4.95
C GLU A 92 10.78 1.41 6.37
N HIS A 93 9.63 0.84 6.72
CA HIS A 93 9.37 0.32 8.07
C HIS A 93 9.69 -1.18 8.19
N SER A 94 10.29 -1.58 9.31
CA SER A 94 10.57 -2.99 9.60
C SER A 94 9.37 -3.72 10.20
N ALA A 95 9.29 -5.03 10.00
CA ALA A 95 8.32 -5.86 10.72
C ALA A 95 8.98 -6.48 11.96
N ALA A 96 8.17 -6.86 12.96
CA ALA A 96 8.66 -7.66 14.08
C ALA A 96 9.08 -9.08 13.65
N ARG A 97 8.54 -9.58 12.53
CA ARG A 97 8.80 -10.92 11.98
C ARG A 97 9.43 -10.80 10.59
N ILE A 98 10.58 -11.45 10.41
CA ILE A 98 11.32 -11.39 9.14
C ILE A 98 10.47 -11.87 7.97
N GLU A 99 9.66 -12.92 8.15
CA GLU A 99 8.82 -13.47 7.08
C GLU A 99 7.74 -12.47 6.63
N VAL A 100 7.17 -11.73 7.57
CA VAL A 100 6.17 -10.68 7.30
C VAL A 100 6.82 -9.51 6.57
N GLN A 101 8.03 -9.12 6.98
CA GLN A 101 8.79 -8.08 6.30
C GLN A 101 9.14 -8.48 4.86
N SER A 102 9.68 -9.68 4.66
CA SER A 102 9.98 -10.20 3.32
C SER A 102 8.73 -10.26 2.45
N ALA A 103 7.60 -10.74 2.99
CA ALA A 103 6.36 -10.85 2.24
C ALA A 103 5.79 -9.48 1.83
N ALA A 104 5.85 -8.47 2.71
CA ALA A 104 5.41 -7.12 2.38
C ALA A 104 6.27 -6.51 1.28
N HIS A 105 7.60 -6.60 1.39
CA HIS A 105 8.50 -6.08 0.36
C HIS A 105 8.32 -6.79 -0.97
N LEU A 106 8.11 -8.12 -0.97
CA LEU A 106 7.79 -8.87 -2.20
C LEU A 106 6.46 -8.41 -2.80
N ALA A 107 5.45 -8.11 -1.99
CA ALA A 107 4.18 -7.57 -2.48
C ALA A 107 4.35 -6.17 -3.10
N VAL A 108 5.24 -5.34 -2.54
CA VAL A 108 5.59 -4.03 -3.14
C VAL A 108 6.29 -4.24 -4.48
N LEU A 109 7.30 -5.11 -4.53
CA LEU A 109 8.07 -5.42 -5.74
C LEU A 109 7.21 -6.04 -6.85
N ALA A 110 6.14 -6.77 -6.50
CA ALA A 110 5.21 -7.31 -7.49
C ALA A 110 4.48 -6.23 -8.31
N GLY A 111 4.40 -4.99 -7.80
CA GLY A 111 3.77 -3.85 -8.46
C GLY A 111 4.72 -2.97 -9.30
N VAL A 112 5.99 -3.36 -9.49
CA VAL A 112 6.99 -2.53 -10.20
C VAL A 112 6.56 -2.14 -11.62
N ASN A 113 5.84 -3.01 -12.34
CA ASN A 113 5.30 -2.66 -13.66
C ASN A 113 4.27 -1.51 -13.58
N THR A 114 3.41 -1.52 -12.56
CA THR A 114 2.49 -0.41 -12.28
C THR A 114 3.29 0.85 -11.95
N LEU A 115 4.31 0.73 -11.10
CA LEU A 115 5.17 1.85 -10.73
C LEU A 115 5.83 2.52 -11.94
N HIS A 116 6.37 1.75 -12.88
CA HIS A 116 6.94 2.28 -14.11
C HIS A 116 5.96 3.16 -14.88
N VAL A 117 4.70 2.72 -15.02
CA VAL A 117 3.65 3.53 -15.67
C VAL A 117 3.40 4.82 -14.88
N LEU A 118 3.34 4.75 -13.55
CA LEU A 118 3.10 5.93 -12.71
C LEU A 118 4.22 6.98 -12.77
N THR A 119 5.46 6.61 -13.10
CA THR A 119 6.56 7.60 -13.27
C THR A 119 6.35 8.57 -14.44
N GLU A 120 5.43 8.23 -15.35
CA GLU A 120 5.02 9.02 -16.52
C GLU A 120 3.56 9.50 -16.44
N ASP A 121 2.91 9.36 -15.28
CA ASP A 121 1.50 9.72 -15.06
C ASP A 121 1.17 11.17 -15.47
N GLY A 122 -0.10 11.47 -15.80
CA GLY A 122 -0.51 12.84 -16.11
C GLY A 122 -0.45 13.77 -14.90
N ASP A 123 -0.67 13.25 -13.70
CA ASP A 123 -0.65 13.99 -12.44
C ASP A 123 0.80 14.22 -11.94
N PRO A 124 1.23 15.47 -11.70
CA PRO A 124 2.58 15.78 -11.22
C PRO A 124 2.89 15.23 -9.83
N GLY A 125 1.91 15.16 -8.93
CA GLY A 125 2.06 14.58 -7.59
C GLY A 125 2.32 13.09 -7.69
N VAL A 126 1.50 12.36 -8.48
CA VAL A 126 1.66 10.92 -8.71
C VAL A 126 3.02 10.61 -9.34
N ARG A 127 3.44 11.35 -10.37
CA ARG A 127 4.77 11.17 -10.99
C ARG A 127 5.91 11.36 -10.01
N THR A 128 5.79 12.33 -9.10
CA THR A 128 6.85 12.65 -8.12
C THR A 128 6.96 11.52 -7.11
N ALA A 129 5.85 11.15 -6.46
CA ALA A 129 5.79 10.04 -5.52
C ALA A 129 6.27 8.72 -6.15
N ALA A 130 5.89 8.44 -7.41
CA ALA A 130 6.32 7.24 -8.12
C ALA A 130 7.85 7.19 -8.36
N ARG A 131 8.48 8.33 -8.66
CA ARG A 131 9.93 8.41 -8.85
C ARG A 131 10.68 8.25 -7.53
N GLU A 132 10.15 8.82 -6.45
CA GLU A 132 10.70 8.65 -5.12
C GLU A 132 10.64 7.19 -4.67
N LEU A 133 9.49 6.53 -4.86
CA LEU A 133 9.34 5.10 -4.60
C LEU A 133 10.28 4.25 -5.47
N MET A 134 10.46 4.57 -6.75
CA MET A 134 11.41 3.86 -7.62
C MET A 134 12.84 3.97 -7.07
N ALA A 135 13.27 5.18 -6.67
CA ALA A 135 14.58 5.39 -6.07
C ALA A 135 14.73 4.66 -4.72
N ALA A 136 13.66 4.59 -3.92
CA ALA A 136 13.65 3.82 -2.68
C ALA A 136 13.82 2.32 -2.93
N ILE A 137 13.15 1.76 -3.96
CA ILE A 137 13.32 0.36 -4.38
C ILE A 137 14.75 0.10 -4.86
N ASP A 138 15.29 0.95 -5.75
CA ASP A 138 16.63 0.76 -6.33
C ASP A 138 17.75 0.83 -5.29
N SER A 139 17.55 1.62 -4.23
CA SER A 139 18.49 1.74 -3.11
C SER A 139 18.16 0.82 -1.93
N HIS A 140 17.14 -0.04 -2.06
CA HIS A 140 16.64 -0.83 -0.94
C HIS A 140 17.63 -1.91 -0.50
N VAL A 141 17.96 -1.88 0.78
CA VAL A 141 18.86 -2.86 1.39
C VAL A 141 18.23 -3.35 2.69
N CYS A 142 17.73 -4.59 2.67
CA CYS A 142 17.03 -5.17 3.81
C CYS A 142 17.50 -6.60 4.10
N ASP A 143 17.76 -6.92 5.38
CA ASP A 143 18.25 -8.26 5.78
C ASP A 143 17.23 -9.36 5.45
N ALA A 144 15.93 -9.03 5.50
CA ALA A 144 14.84 -9.91 5.12
C ALA A 144 14.83 -10.22 3.60
N CYS A 145 15.37 -9.31 2.78
CA CYS A 145 15.42 -9.39 1.32
C CYS A 145 16.70 -10.08 0.83
N ARG A 146 17.78 -10.03 1.62
CA ARG A 146 19.06 -10.73 1.30
C ARG A 146 19.01 -12.23 1.53
N ARG A 147 18.01 -12.74 2.27
CA ARG A 147 17.88 -14.16 2.65
C ARG A 147 16.94 -14.96 1.73
N THR A 148 16.25 -14.30 0.81
CA THR A 148 15.41 -14.89 -0.24
C THR A 148 16.19 -14.99 -1.55
#